data_AF-A0A932P1T0-F1
#
_entry.id   AF-A0A932P1T0-F1
#
_cell.length_a   1.000
_cell.length_b   1.000
_cell.length_c   1.000
_cell.angle_alpha   90.00
_cell.angle_beta   90.00
_cell.angle_gamma   90.00
#
_symmetry.space_group_name_H-M   'P 1'
#
loop_
_entity.id
_entity.type
_entity.pdbx_description
1 polymer ?
#
loop_
_entity_poly.entity_id
_entity_poly.type
_entity_poly.pdbx_seq_one_letter_code
_entity_poly.pdbx_strand_id
1 'polypeptide(L)'
;MKAKVLVLNGADDPLVTKEQIAEFDKEMKAAGADYKFLSYPGAKHSFTNPDADAAGRKFNLPLAYNPEADKKSWEEMQTFFGRIFKR
;
A
#
# COMPACT_ATOMS: atom_id res chain seq x y z
N MET A 1 10.24 15.41 8.76
CA MET A 1 10.75 14.03 8.52
C MET A 1 11.79 14.07 7.40
N LYS A 2 12.93 13.34 7.45
CA LYS A 2 13.97 13.40 6.39
C LYS A 2 13.80 12.37 5.27
N ALA A 3 13.21 11.22 5.58
CA ALA A 3 12.97 10.17 4.59
C ALA A 3 11.85 10.58 3.62
N LYS A 4 11.94 10.13 2.36
CA LYS A 4 10.80 10.13 1.45
C LYS A 4 9.98 8.86 1.69
N VAL A 5 8.65 8.96 1.67
CA VAL A 5 7.75 7.85 2.01
C VAL A 5 6.88 7.50 0.80
N LEU A 6 6.73 6.20 0.53
CA LEU A 6 5.78 5.68 -0.45
C LEU A 6 4.86 4.71 0.28
N VAL A 7 3.56 4.95 0.19
CA VAL A 7 2.52 4.04 0.72
C VAL A 7 1.70 3.50 -0.45
N LEU A 8 1.61 2.18 -0.52
CA LEU A 8 0.93 1.42 -1.58
C LEU A 8 -0.16 0.58 -0.90
N ASN A 9 -1.38 1.09 -0.92
CA ASN A 9 -2.49 0.61 -0.10
C ASN A 9 -3.55 -0.13 -0.94
N GLY A 10 -4.16 -1.17 -0.37
CA GLY A 10 -5.36 -1.78 -0.94
C GLY A 10 -6.59 -0.92 -0.62
N ALA A 11 -7.31 -0.43 -1.62
CA ALA A 11 -8.44 0.47 -1.38
C ALA A 11 -9.64 -0.22 -0.72
N ASP A 12 -9.75 -1.53 -0.88
CA ASP A 12 -10.84 -2.36 -0.37
C ASP A 12 -10.40 -3.21 0.83
N ASP A 13 -9.25 -2.89 1.43
CA ASP A 13 -8.74 -3.53 2.64
C ASP A 13 -9.59 -3.11 3.86
N PRO A 14 -10.36 -4.02 4.48
CA PRO A 14 -11.16 -3.67 5.65
C PRO A 14 -10.34 -3.55 6.94
N LEU A 15 -9.05 -3.92 6.93
CA LEU A 15 -8.15 -3.80 8.07
C LEU A 15 -7.56 -2.39 8.20
N VAL A 16 -7.69 -1.56 7.16
CA VAL A 16 -7.23 -0.16 7.13
C VAL A 16 -8.43 0.75 6.90
N THR A 17 -8.86 1.50 7.92
CA THR A 17 -10.04 2.36 7.80
C THR A 17 -9.71 3.69 7.10
N LYS A 18 -10.75 4.35 6.58
CA LYS A 18 -10.60 5.69 5.97
C LYS A 18 -10.10 6.73 6.96
N GLU A 19 -10.49 6.59 8.23
CA GLU A 19 -10.05 7.45 9.33
C GLU A 19 -8.56 7.30 9.58
N GLN A 20 -8.03 6.06 9.58
CA GLN A 20 -6.59 5.81 9.71
C GLN A 20 -5.79 6.39 8.54
N ILE A 21 -6.32 6.30 7.31
CA ILE A 21 -5.69 6.92 6.14
C ILE A 21 -5.68 8.45 6.27
N ALA A 22 -6.79 9.05 6.71
CA ALA A 22 -6.89 10.49 6.90
C ALA A 22 -5.99 11.00 8.03
N GLU A 23 -5.86 10.24 9.11
CA GLU A 23 -4.96 10.55 10.23
C GLU A 23 -3.50 10.46 9.78
N PHE A 24 -3.12 9.40 9.06
CA PHE A 24 -1.79 9.28 8.45
C PHE A 24 -1.45 10.47 7.55
N ASP A 25 -2.38 10.87 6.67
CA ASP A 25 -2.22 12.03 5.78
C ASP A 25 -1.98 13.32 6.57
N LYS A 26 -2.76 13.54 7.65
CA LYS A 26 -2.59 14.68 8.54
C LYS A 26 -1.23 14.67 9.24
N GLU A 27 -0.78 13.53 9.74
CA GLU A 27 0.53 13.38 10.40
C GLU A 27 1.69 13.64 9.44
N MET A 28 1.63 13.09 8.22
CA MET A 28 2.67 13.31 7.20
C MET A 28 2.76 14.78 6.81
N LYS A 29 1.62 15.46 6.64
CA LYS A 29 1.56 16.90 6.36
C LYS A 29 2.11 17.72 7.53
N ALA A 30 1.69 17.43 8.76
CA ALA A 30 2.18 18.12 9.95
C ALA A 30 3.70 17.95 10.13
N ALA A 31 4.25 16.80 9.74
CA ALA A 31 5.67 16.51 9.78
C ALA A 31 6.48 17.11 8.61
N GLY A 32 5.81 17.78 7.65
CA GLY A 32 6.42 18.26 6.41
C GLY A 32 7.10 17.15 5.61
N ALA A 33 6.53 15.95 5.61
CA ALA A 33 7.10 14.79 4.95
C ALA A 33 6.92 14.86 3.43
N ASP A 34 7.92 14.38 2.69
CA ASP A 34 7.78 14.10 1.26
C ASP A 34 7.22 12.68 1.12
N TYR A 35 5.90 12.57 0.92
CA TYR A 35 5.23 11.28 0.80
C TYR A 35 4.33 11.20 -0.43
N LYS A 36 4.20 9.98 -0.96
CA LYS A 36 3.21 9.61 -1.97
C LYS A 36 2.36 8.48 -1.41
N PHE A 37 1.05 8.63 -1.47
CA PHE A 37 0.08 7.61 -1.08
C PHE A 37 -0.71 7.18 -2.32
N LEU A 38 -0.71 5.89 -2.64
CA LEU A 38 -1.50 5.31 -3.71
C LEU A 38 -2.43 4.23 -3.15
N SER A 39 -3.71 4.31 -3.50
CA SER A 39 -4.69 3.26 -3.20
C SER A 39 -5.09 2.54 -4.48
N TYR A 40 -5.06 1.21 -4.47
CA TYR A 40 -5.43 0.36 -5.59
C TYR A 40 -6.88 -0.16 -5.43
N PRO A 41 -7.83 0.27 -6.28
CA PRO A 41 -9.21 -0.25 -6.27
C PRO A 41 -9.23 -1.77 -6.47
N GLY A 42 -10.12 -2.49 -5.76
CA GLY A 42 -10.22 -3.95 -5.86
C GLY A 42 -9.14 -4.72 -5.09
N ALA A 43 -8.17 -4.06 -4.47
CA ALA A 43 -7.12 -4.71 -3.69
C ALA A 43 -7.46 -4.69 -2.19
N LYS A 44 -7.32 -5.85 -1.54
CA LYS A 44 -7.50 -6.04 -0.09
C LYS A 44 -6.14 -6.17 0.61
N HIS A 45 -6.14 -6.58 1.88
CA HIS A 45 -4.91 -6.91 2.57
C HIS A 45 -4.16 -8.07 1.88
N SER A 46 -2.83 -8.01 1.94
CA SER A 46 -1.93 -9.00 1.31
C SER A 46 -2.07 -9.14 -0.21
N PHE A 47 -2.47 -8.07 -0.91
CA PHE A 47 -2.69 -8.11 -2.36
C PHE A 47 -1.47 -8.50 -3.21
N THR A 48 -0.26 -8.45 -2.65
CA THR A 48 1.00 -8.84 -3.32
C THR A 48 1.36 -10.32 -3.14
N ASN A 49 0.61 -11.08 -2.34
CA ASN A 49 0.90 -12.47 -2.05
C ASN A 49 -0.03 -13.40 -2.84
N PRO A 50 0.46 -14.19 -3.81
CA PRO A 50 -0.34 -15.15 -4.57
C PRO A 50 -1.07 -16.20 -3.71
N ASP A 51 -0.57 -16.50 -2.51
CA ASP A 51 -1.18 -17.46 -1.59
C ASP A 51 -2.23 -16.85 -0.65
N ALA A 52 -2.48 -15.53 -0.75
CA ALA A 52 -3.38 -14.80 0.14
C ALA A 52 -4.82 -15.35 0.11
N ASP A 53 -5.31 -15.76 -1.05
CA ASP A 53 -6.66 -16.33 -1.19
C ASP A 53 -6.82 -17.66 -0.45
N ALA A 54 -5.79 -18.51 -0.46
CA ALA A 54 -5.81 -19.78 0.24
C ALA A 54 -5.82 -19.55 1.77
N ALA A 55 -4.99 -18.63 2.25
CA ALA A 55 -4.96 -18.25 3.67
C ALA A 55 -6.26 -17.57 4.11
N GLY A 56 -6.78 -16.64 3.29
CA GLY A 56 -8.03 -15.93 3.54
C GLY A 56 -9.21 -16.88 3.73
N ARG A 57 -9.34 -17.90 2.87
CA ARG A 57 -10.36 -18.94 3.02
C ARG A 57 -10.12 -19.83 4.24
N LYS A 58 -8.88 -20.29 4.45
CA LYS A 58 -8.54 -21.24 5.53
C LYS A 58 -8.80 -20.65 6.93
N PHE A 59 -8.48 -19.38 7.11
CA PHE A 59 -8.53 -18.71 8.41
C PHE A 59 -9.68 -17.70 8.52
N ASN A 60 -10.54 -17.60 7.51
CA ASN A 60 -11.63 -16.61 7.42
C ASN A 60 -11.13 -15.17 7.63
N LEU A 61 -10.04 -14.82 6.94
CA LEU A 61 -9.41 -13.50 7.00
C LEU A 61 -9.68 -12.71 5.70
N PRO A 62 -9.74 -11.37 5.75
CA PRO A 62 -10.01 -10.52 4.59
C PRO A 62 -8.76 -10.33 3.70
N LEU A 63 -8.08 -11.43 3.38
CA LEU A 63 -6.90 -11.45 2.51
C LEU A 63 -7.33 -11.89 1.10
N ALA A 64 -6.79 -11.25 0.07
CA ALA A 64 -6.99 -11.67 -1.31
C ALA A 64 -5.83 -11.20 -2.19
N TYR A 65 -5.35 -12.07 -3.09
CA TYR A 65 -4.35 -11.67 -4.06
C TYR A 65 -4.98 -10.77 -5.11
N ASN A 66 -4.27 -9.72 -5.53
CA ASN A 66 -4.68 -8.90 -6.66
C ASN A 66 -3.47 -8.71 -7.60
N PRO A 67 -3.39 -9.48 -8.71
CA PRO A 67 -2.21 -9.47 -9.59
C PRO A 67 -1.97 -8.12 -10.28
N GLU A 68 -3.02 -7.35 -10.52
CA GLU A 68 -2.89 -6.02 -11.13
C GLU A 68 -2.28 -5.03 -10.14
N ALA A 69 -2.78 -4.99 -8.90
CA ALA A 69 -2.25 -4.15 -7.84
C ALA A 69 -0.83 -4.57 -7.45
N ASP A 70 -0.55 -5.87 -7.38
CA ASP A 70 0.78 -6.42 -7.15
C ASP A 70 1.79 -5.86 -8.16
N LYS A 71 1.52 -6.09 -9.46
CA LYS A 71 2.39 -5.60 -10.54
C LYS A 71 2.58 -4.07 -10.50
N LYS A 72 1.49 -3.31 -10.39
CA LYS A 72 1.55 -1.83 -10.38
C LYS A 72 2.30 -1.30 -9.16
N SER A 73 2.09 -1.92 -7.98
CA SER A 73 2.77 -1.53 -6.75
C SER A 73 4.28 -1.80 -6.84
N TRP A 74 4.66 -2.91 -7.47
CA TRP A 74 6.06 -3.26 -7.69
C TRP A 74 6.77 -2.29 -8.65
N GLU A 75 6.10 -1.90 -9.74
CA GLU A 75 6.59 -0.90 -10.69
C GLU A 75 6.75 0.49 -10.03
N GLU A 76 5.79 0.90 -9.21
CA GLU A 76 5.84 2.16 -8.44
C GLU A 76 6.99 2.16 -7.43
N MET A 77 7.21 1.05 -6.71
CA MET A 77 8.33 0.89 -5.78
C MET A 77 9.67 1.01 -6.52
N GLN A 78 9.84 0.32 -7.65
CA GLN A 78 11.06 0.39 -8.46
C GLN A 78 11.31 1.81 -8.98
N THR A 79 10.26 2.48 -9.47
CA THR A 79 10.34 3.87 -9.93
C THR A 79 10.74 4.81 -8.79
N PHE A 80 10.13 4.63 -7.62
CA PHE A 80 10.45 5.41 -6.43
C PHE A 80 11.91 5.22 -6.05
N PHE A 81 12.39 3.99 -5.86
CA PHE A 81 13.79 3.73 -5.53
C PHE A 81 14.77 4.20 -6.60
N GLY A 82 14.42 4.04 -7.88
CA GLY A 82 15.19 4.58 -8.99
C GLY A 82 15.32 6.10 -8.94
N ARG A 83 14.34 6.83 -8.38
CA ARG A 83 14.46 8.27 -8.14
C ARG A 83 15.29 8.58 -6.88
N ILE A 84 15.12 7.84 -5.79
CA ILE A 84 15.78 8.11 -4.50
C ILE A 84 17.28 7.81 -4.55
N PHE A 85 17.66 6.70 -5.17
CA PHE A 85 19.03 6.18 -5.12
C PHE A 85 19.84 6.39 -6.39
N LYS A 86 19.32 7.21 -7.33
CA LYS A 86 20.11 7.69 -8.48
C LYS A 86 21.35 8.40 -7.95
N ARG A 87 22.52 7.86 -8.31
CA ARG A 87 23.82 8.51 -8.15
C ARG A 87 24.09 9.39 -9.37
#